data_AF-A0A5C5Z2R4-F1
#
_entry.id   AF-A0A5C5Z2R4-F1
#
_cell.length_a   1.000
_cell.length_b   1.000
_cell.length_c   1.000
_cell.angle_alpha   90.00
_cell.angle_beta   90.00
_cell.angle_gamma   90.00
#
_symmetry.space_group_name_H-M   'P 1'
#
loop_
_entity.id
_entity.type
_entity.pdbx_description
1 polymer ?
#
loop_
_entity_poly.entity_id
_entity_poly.type
_entity_poly.pdbx_seq_one_letter_code
_entity_poly.pdbx_strand_id
1 'polypeptide(L)'
;MKNSNAPSTGNDSKPLPDSPIRPAKRGSQFGMLLSIIVSSGVLIWAFTMPMRHGAMPNQSVATPVSSSQSRLVESQHRRLRAEQYREQALSMDRELISRQQRKDAWKRESLPDINRRTEKRAQERVERLLVLQQKIEELEGAIEDTPEWERLQNLYIERKNAD
;
A
#
# COMPACT_ATOMS: atom_id res chain seq x y z
N MET A 1 57.41 -13.52 -24.39
CA MET A 1 57.33 -12.41 -23.41
C MET A 1 56.58 -11.28 -24.12
N LYS A 2 55.42 -10.76 -23.76
CA LYS A 2 54.58 -10.75 -22.56
C LYS A 2 53.12 -10.68 -23.03
N ASN A 3 52.24 -11.44 -22.38
CA ASN A 3 50.79 -11.27 -22.48
C ASN A 3 50.36 -10.03 -21.69
N SER A 4 49.51 -9.19 -22.28
CA SER A 4 48.75 -8.17 -21.55
C SER A 4 47.60 -7.67 -22.41
N ASN A 5 46.45 -8.34 -22.31
CA ASN A 5 45.15 -7.73 -22.59
C ASN A 5 44.21 -8.21 -21.47
N ALA A 6 44.14 -7.40 -20.41
CA ALA A 6 43.15 -7.54 -19.36
C ALA A 6 41.82 -6.92 -19.84
N PRO A 7 40.67 -7.53 -19.56
CA PRO A 7 39.38 -6.93 -19.83
C PRO A 7 39.11 -5.80 -18.84
N SER A 8 38.86 -4.60 -19.39
CA SER A 8 38.31 -3.45 -18.67
C SER A 8 36.90 -3.81 -18.18
N THR A 9 36.77 -4.10 -16.88
CA THR A 9 35.47 -4.18 -16.22
C THR A 9 34.94 -2.77 -16.04
N GLY A 10 34.19 -2.29 -17.02
CA GLY A 10 33.35 -1.11 -16.88
C GLY A 10 32.36 -1.35 -15.75
N ASN A 11 32.56 -0.65 -14.63
CA ASN A 11 31.55 -0.52 -13.60
C ASN A 11 30.43 0.37 -14.16
N ASP A 12 29.43 -0.25 -14.75
CA ASP A 12 28.15 0.38 -15.06
C ASP A 12 27.39 0.65 -13.75
N SER A 13 27.80 1.69 -13.03
CA SER A 13 26.98 2.28 -11.98
C SER A 13 25.76 2.94 -12.63
N LYS A 14 24.68 2.16 -12.75
CA LYS A 14 23.33 2.67 -13.05
C LYS A 14 23.05 3.91 -12.18
N PRO A 15 22.73 5.08 -12.75
CA PRO A 15 22.22 6.17 -11.94
C PRO A 15 20.87 5.72 -11.33
N LEU A 16 20.76 5.81 -10.01
CA LEU A 16 19.49 5.64 -9.32
C LEU A 16 18.46 6.62 -9.92
N PRO A 17 17.17 6.25 -10.01
CA PRO A 17 16.15 7.19 -10.39
C PRO A 17 16.09 8.31 -9.34
N ASP A 18 16.49 9.51 -9.74
CA ASP A 18 16.25 10.74 -9.00
C ASP A 18 14.76 10.82 -8.70
N SER A 19 14.41 10.49 -7.46
CA SER A 19 13.07 10.66 -6.95
C SER A 19 12.82 12.17 -6.90
N PRO A 20 11.80 12.71 -7.59
CA PRO A 20 11.50 14.12 -7.45
C PRO A 20 11.04 14.34 -6.01
N ILE A 21 11.91 14.97 -5.21
CA ILE A 21 11.54 15.56 -3.92
C ILE A 21 10.55 16.67 -4.26
N ARG A 22 9.27 16.30 -4.30
CA ARG A 22 8.19 17.26 -4.51
C ARG A 22 8.25 18.23 -3.33
N PRO A 23 8.44 19.55 -3.57
CA PRO A 23 8.37 20.50 -2.49
C PRO A 23 6.98 20.40 -1.86
N ALA A 24 6.93 20.11 -0.57
CA ALA A 24 5.69 20.06 0.18
C ALA A 24 4.95 21.39 -0.04
N LYS A 25 3.70 21.32 -0.54
CA LYS A 25 2.83 22.48 -0.74
C LYS A 25 2.85 23.32 0.55
N ARG A 26 2.99 24.65 0.45
CA ARG A 26 3.07 25.60 1.59
C ARG A 26 2.02 25.36 2.70
N GLY A 27 0.84 24.83 2.38
CA GLY A 27 -0.18 24.46 3.37
C GLY A 27 0.19 23.28 4.29
N SER A 28 1.13 22.43 3.89
CA SER A 28 1.62 21.27 4.66
C SER A 28 2.57 21.64 5.80
N GLN A 29 3.18 22.83 5.76
CA GLN A 29 4.13 23.27 6.78
C GLN A 29 3.42 23.59 8.10
N PHE A 30 2.22 24.17 8.05
CA PHE A 30 1.40 24.43 9.24
C PHE A 30 0.98 23.14 9.94
N GLY A 31 0.54 22.12 9.20
CA GLY A 31 0.18 20.82 9.78
C GLY A 31 1.38 20.13 10.44
N MET A 32 2.55 20.22 9.82
CA MET A 32 3.78 19.66 10.38
C MET A 32 4.18 20.37 11.69
N LEU A 33 4.14 21.70 11.73
CA LEU A 33 4.44 22.46 12.95
C LEU A 33 3.42 22.21 14.08
N LEU A 34 2.13 22.09 13.75
CA LEU A 34 1.09 21.82 14.74
C LEU A 34 1.29 20.45 15.41
N SER A 35 1.71 19.44 14.64
CA SER A 35 2.01 18.10 15.18
C SER A 35 3.18 18.11 16.17
N ILE A 36 4.20 18.93 15.91
CA ILE A 36 5.38 19.08 16.78
C ILE A 36 4.97 19.75 18.10
N ILE A 37 4.16 20.80 18.05
CA ILE A 37 3.68 21.53 19.24
C ILE A 37 2.78 20.64 20.11
N VAL A 38 1.88 19.88 19.50
CA VAL A 38 1.01 18.94 20.25
C VAL A 38 1.84 17.83 20.91
N SER A 39 2.80 17.25 20.18
CA SER A 39 3.68 16.22 20.71
C SER A 39 4.52 16.71 21.89
N SER A 40 5.08 17.94 21.80
CA SER A 40 5.88 18.51 22.89
C SER A 40 5.03 18.85 24.11
N GLY A 41 3.80 19.35 23.91
CA GLY A 41 2.85 19.62 25.00
C GLY A 41 2.48 18.35 25.79
N VAL A 42 2.25 17.22 25.10
CA VAL A 42 1.94 15.94 25.75
C VAL A 42 3.14 15.42 26.55
N LEU A 43 4.36 15.54 26.02
CA LEU A 43 5.59 15.16 26.74
C LEU A 43 5.80 16.01 27.99
N ILE A 44 5.63 17.33 27.89
CA ILE A 44 5.76 18.22 29.04
C ILE A 44 4.73 17.84 30.12
N TRP A 45 3.46 17.64 29.75
CA TRP A 45 2.40 17.25 30.69
C TRP A 45 2.70 15.89 31.36
N ALA A 46 3.14 14.90 30.58
CA ALA A 46 3.48 13.57 31.08
C ALA A 46 4.64 13.56 32.09
N PHE A 47 5.61 14.48 31.95
CA PHE A 47 6.78 14.55 32.83
C PHE A 47 6.64 15.56 33.98
N THR A 48 5.74 16.54 33.89
CA THR A 48 5.53 17.53 34.99
C THR A 48 4.51 17.09 36.04
N MET A 49 3.57 16.20 35.72
CA MET A 49 2.58 15.67 36.68
C MET A 49 3.11 14.61 37.67
N PRO A 50 4.07 13.71 37.35
CA PRO A 50 4.51 12.66 38.28
C PRO A 50 5.20 13.20 39.53
N MET A 51 5.78 14.41 39.48
CA MET A 51 6.53 14.98 40.61
C MET A 51 5.66 15.77 41.59
N ARG A 52 4.38 16.06 41.27
CA ARG A 52 3.48 16.80 42.18
C ARG A 52 2.74 15.95 43.21
N HIS A 53 2.82 14.63 43.12
CA HIS A 53 2.15 13.70 44.06
C HIS A 53 3.12 13.00 45.03
N GLY A 54 4.39 13.43 45.10
CA GLY A 54 5.43 12.82 45.94
C GLY A 54 5.39 13.20 47.43
N ALA A 55 4.51 14.10 47.86
CA ALA A 55 4.34 14.42 49.28
C ALA A 55 3.13 13.65 49.85
N MET A 56 3.32 12.37 50.16
CA MET A 56 2.37 11.60 50.97
C MET A 56 2.45 12.07 52.43
N PRO A 57 1.34 12.47 53.09
CA PRO A 57 1.31 12.54 54.55
C PRO A 57 1.23 11.12 55.12
N ASN A 58 2.06 10.88 56.14
CA ASN A 58 2.06 9.71 57.02
C ASN A 58 0.65 9.13 57.24
N GLN A 59 0.35 7.98 56.65
CA GLN A 59 -0.76 7.14 57.11
C GLN A 59 -0.23 6.16 58.14
N SER A 60 -0.60 6.44 59.39
CA SER A 60 -0.45 5.58 60.53
C SER A 60 -1.12 4.22 60.28
N VAL A 61 -0.42 3.19 60.75
CA VAL A 61 -0.81 1.79 60.76
C VAL A 61 -2.21 1.61 61.37
N ALA A 62 -3.18 1.15 60.57
CA ALA A 62 -4.48 0.68 61.05
C ALA A 62 -4.74 -0.74 60.52
N THR A 63 -4.56 -1.72 61.40
CA THR A 63 -5.20 -3.05 61.50
C THR A 63 -5.43 -3.89 60.21
N PRO A 64 -4.74 -5.04 60.04
CA PRO A 64 -4.96 -5.96 58.93
C PRO A 64 -5.96 -7.09 59.28
N VAL A 65 -7.28 -6.88 59.17
CA VAL A 65 -8.22 -8.03 59.23
C VAL A 65 -9.43 -7.96 58.28
N SER A 66 -9.55 -6.96 57.41
CA SER A 66 -10.69 -6.86 56.46
C SER A 66 -10.29 -6.59 55.01
N SER A 67 -9.15 -7.15 54.55
CA SER A 67 -8.65 -6.96 53.18
C SER A 67 -9.00 -8.12 52.24
N SER A 68 -9.32 -9.31 52.76
CA SER A 68 -9.59 -10.50 51.94
C SER A 68 -10.96 -10.43 51.23
N GLN A 69 -12.03 -10.05 51.93
CA GLN A 69 -13.35 -9.86 51.31
C GLN A 69 -13.35 -8.68 50.32
N SER A 70 -12.71 -7.56 50.68
CA SER A 70 -12.60 -6.39 49.79
C SER A 70 -11.82 -6.72 48.51
N ARG A 71 -10.73 -7.48 48.61
CA ARG A 71 -9.95 -7.93 47.44
C ARG A 71 -10.74 -8.90 46.56
N LEU A 72 -11.57 -9.77 47.15
CA LEU A 72 -12.39 -10.71 46.41
C LEU A 72 -13.46 -9.96 45.58
N VAL A 73 -14.18 -9.01 46.19
CA VAL A 73 -15.19 -8.18 45.51
C VAL A 73 -14.55 -7.33 44.41
N GLU A 74 -13.38 -6.74 44.68
CA GLU A 74 -12.65 -5.95 43.69
C GLU A 74 -12.17 -6.82 42.52
N SER A 75 -11.71 -8.05 42.79
CA SER A 75 -11.31 -8.99 41.74
C SER A 75 -12.48 -9.42 40.85
N GLN A 76 -13.67 -9.63 41.43
CA GLN A 76 -14.89 -9.95 40.69
C GLN A 76 -15.35 -8.77 39.82
N HIS A 77 -15.31 -7.55 40.36
CA HIS A 77 -15.61 -6.33 39.60
C HIS A 77 -14.63 -6.10 38.45
N ARG A 78 -13.33 -6.36 38.65
CA ARG A 78 -12.33 -6.27 37.58
C ARG A 78 -12.56 -7.30 36.48
N ARG A 79 -12.95 -8.53 36.83
CA ARG A 79 -13.30 -9.59 35.86
C ARG A 79 -14.52 -9.20 35.03
N LEU A 80 -15.60 -8.76 35.67
CA LEU A 80 -16.81 -8.30 34.98
C LEU A 80 -16.52 -7.14 34.02
N ARG A 81 -15.72 -6.15 34.44
CA ARG A 81 -15.32 -5.06 33.53
C ARG A 81 -14.46 -5.57 32.37
N ALA A 82 -13.53 -6.49 32.61
CA ALA A 82 -12.69 -7.06 31.56
C ALA A 82 -13.52 -7.83 30.53
N GLU A 83 -14.54 -8.57 30.96
CA GLU A 83 -15.50 -9.24 30.08
C GLU A 83 -16.29 -8.24 29.25
N GLN A 84 -16.79 -7.16 29.85
CA GLN A 84 -17.48 -6.07 29.13
C GLN A 84 -16.58 -5.41 28.08
N TYR A 85 -15.33 -5.10 28.42
CA TYR A 85 -14.38 -4.52 27.46
C TYR A 85 -14.05 -5.50 26.32
N ARG A 86 -13.95 -6.79 26.62
CA ARG A 86 -13.73 -7.83 25.62
C ARG A 86 -14.90 -7.92 24.65
N GLU A 87 -16.13 -7.94 25.16
CA GLU A 87 -17.34 -7.97 24.33
C GLU A 87 -17.46 -6.72 23.46
N GLN A 88 -17.18 -5.55 24.03
CA GLN A 88 -17.15 -4.29 23.29
C GLN A 88 -16.10 -4.31 22.18
N ALA A 89 -14.88 -4.77 22.46
CA ALA A 89 -13.83 -4.91 21.46
C ALA A 89 -14.24 -5.85 20.32
N LEU A 90 -14.84 -7.00 20.64
CA LEU A 90 -15.34 -7.95 19.65
C LEU A 90 -16.47 -7.36 18.80
N SER A 91 -17.37 -6.55 19.38
CA SER A 91 -18.42 -5.87 18.61
C SER A 91 -17.86 -4.84 17.63
N MET A 92 -16.86 -4.06 18.07
CA MET A 92 -16.20 -3.06 17.21
C MET A 92 -15.45 -3.74 16.06
N ASP A 93 -14.76 -4.83 16.33
CA ASP A 93 -14.02 -5.58 15.30
C ASP A 93 -14.96 -6.17 14.24
N ARG A 94 -16.09 -6.76 14.68
CA ARG A 94 -17.15 -7.23 13.76
C ARG A 94 -17.69 -6.08 12.91
N GLU A 95 -17.91 -4.91 13.50
CA GLU A 95 -18.39 -3.75 12.78
C GLU A 95 -17.37 -3.29 11.72
N LEU A 96 -16.09 -3.21 12.07
CA LEU A 96 -15.02 -2.85 11.14
C LEU A 96 -14.91 -3.84 9.98
N ILE A 97 -14.93 -5.15 10.27
CA ILE A 97 -14.93 -6.20 9.25
C ILE A 97 -16.14 -6.04 8.32
N SER A 98 -17.33 -5.80 8.87
CA SER A 98 -18.54 -5.62 8.06
C SER A 98 -18.47 -4.39 7.15
N ARG A 99 -17.91 -3.27 7.63
CA ARG A 99 -17.70 -2.04 6.86
C ARG A 99 -16.69 -2.27 5.74
N GLN A 100 -15.61 -2.98 6.03
CA GLN A 100 -14.59 -3.33 5.04
C GLN A 100 -15.16 -4.25 3.96
N GLN A 101 -15.93 -5.28 4.33
CA GLN A 101 -16.59 -6.17 3.37
C GLN A 101 -17.55 -5.42 2.45
N ARG A 102 -18.35 -4.46 2.97
CA ARG A 102 -19.23 -3.63 2.12
C ARG A 102 -18.44 -2.78 1.13
N LYS A 103 -17.34 -2.16 1.58
CA LYS A 103 -16.46 -1.36 0.74
C LYS A 103 -15.83 -2.20 -0.37
N ASP A 104 -15.40 -3.42 -0.04
CA ASP A 104 -14.78 -4.33 -0.99
C ASP A 104 -15.82 -4.95 -1.95
N ALA A 105 -17.05 -5.19 -1.49
CA ALA A 105 -18.16 -5.64 -2.33
C ALA A 105 -18.47 -4.61 -3.44
N TRP A 106 -18.55 -3.33 -3.10
CA TRP A 106 -18.78 -2.25 -4.09
C TRP A 106 -17.65 -2.16 -5.12
N LYS A 107 -16.41 -2.41 -4.71
CA LYS A 107 -15.28 -2.46 -5.65
C LYS A 107 -15.36 -3.69 -6.56
N ARG A 108 -15.75 -4.85 -6.04
CA ARG A 108 -15.87 -6.08 -6.83
C ARG A 108 -17.02 -6.02 -7.83
N GLU A 109 -18.13 -5.37 -7.47
CA GLU A 109 -19.32 -5.28 -8.32
C GLU A 109 -19.14 -4.30 -9.51
N SER A 110 -18.23 -3.33 -9.43
CA SER A 110 -17.93 -2.42 -10.55
C SER A 110 -16.90 -2.96 -11.55
N LEU A 111 -16.21 -4.06 -11.22
CA LEU A 111 -15.13 -4.64 -12.04
C LEU A 111 -15.51 -5.69 -13.10
N PRO A 112 -16.67 -6.40 -13.09
CA PRO A 112 -16.91 -7.46 -14.08
C PRO A 112 -17.06 -6.88 -15.49
N ASP A 113 -17.66 -5.69 -15.62
CA ASP A 113 -17.92 -5.08 -16.93
C ASP A 113 -16.66 -4.44 -17.54
N ILE A 114 -15.77 -3.89 -16.70
CA ILE A 114 -14.47 -3.36 -17.15
C ILE A 114 -13.56 -4.52 -17.59
N ASN A 115 -13.47 -5.58 -16.78
CA ASN A 115 -12.66 -6.75 -17.11
C ASN A 115 -13.15 -7.44 -18.39
N ARG A 116 -14.47 -7.59 -18.56
CA ARG A 116 -15.04 -8.17 -19.78
C ARG A 116 -14.79 -7.31 -21.01
N ARG A 117 -14.78 -5.99 -20.87
CA ARG A 117 -14.41 -5.06 -21.97
C ARG A 117 -12.92 -5.11 -22.29
N THR A 118 -12.05 -5.22 -21.29
CA THR A 118 -10.61 -5.36 -21.51
C THR A 118 -10.26 -6.71 -22.12
N GLU A 119 -10.91 -7.79 -21.70
CA GLU A 119 -10.76 -9.13 -22.28
C GLU A 119 -11.22 -9.15 -23.74
N LYS A 120 -12.39 -8.57 -24.05
CA LYS A 120 -12.85 -8.43 -25.45
C LYS A 120 -11.88 -7.63 -26.31
N ARG A 121 -11.38 -6.49 -25.82
CA ARG A 121 -10.37 -5.70 -26.55
C ARG A 121 -9.07 -6.47 -26.76
N ALA A 122 -8.65 -7.26 -25.78
CA ALA A 122 -7.48 -8.12 -25.91
C ALA A 122 -7.70 -9.22 -26.96
N GLN A 123 -8.88 -9.85 -26.98
CA GLN A 123 -9.26 -10.83 -28.00
C GLN A 123 -9.27 -10.22 -29.40
N GLU A 124 -9.93 -9.08 -29.60
CA GLU A 124 -9.96 -8.36 -30.88
C GLU A 124 -8.55 -7.98 -31.36
N ARG A 125 -7.64 -7.63 -30.43
CA ARG A 125 -6.24 -7.31 -30.76
C ARG A 125 -5.49 -8.55 -31.26
N VAL A 126 -5.64 -9.67 -30.57
CA VAL A 126 -5.02 -10.95 -30.97
C VAL A 126 -5.55 -11.41 -32.33
N GLU A 127 -6.85 -11.32 -32.57
CA GLU A 127 -7.46 -11.66 -33.86
C GLU A 127 -6.92 -10.78 -34.99
N ARG A 128 -6.80 -9.46 -34.79
CA ARG A 128 -6.20 -8.57 -35.79
C ARG A 128 -4.76 -8.92 -36.10
N LEU A 129 -3.95 -9.20 -35.08
CA LEU A 129 -2.54 -9.57 -35.27
C LEU A 129 -2.40 -10.88 -36.04
N LEU A 130 -3.27 -11.86 -35.79
CA LEU A 130 -3.31 -13.12 -36.55
C LEU A 130 -3.63 -12.88 -38.03
N VAL A 131 -4.62 -12.04 -38.33
CA VAL A 131 -4.98 -11.70 -39.72
C VAL A 131 -3.84 -10.96 -40.42
N LEU A 132 -3.17 -10.02 -39.73
CA LEU A 132 -2.01 -9.32 -40.28
C LEU A 132 -0.86 -10.28 -40.55
N GLN A 133 -0.63 -11.24 -39.64
CA GLN A 133 0.40 -12.26 -39.81
C GLN A 133 0.13 -13.16 -41.03
N GLN A 134 -1.11 -13.61 -41.22
CA GLN A 134 -1.50 -14.38 -42.41
C GLN A 134 -1.26 -13.61 -43.71
N LYS A 135 -1.64 -12.33 -43.76
CA LYS A 135 -1.39 -11.48 -44.95
C LYS A 135 0.09 -11.26 -45.24
N ILE A 136 0.93 -11.21 -44.22
CA ILE A 136 2.39 -11.11 -44.38
C ILE A 136 2.93 -12.41 -44.96
N GLU A 137 2.50 -13.56 -44.44
CA GLU A 137 2.91 -14.89 -44.91
C GLU A 137 2.49 -15.13 -46.37
N GLU A 138 1.29 -14.70 -46.77
CA GLU A 138 0.83 -14.73 -48.17
C GLU A 138 1.72 -13.92 -49.12
N LEU A 139 2.35 -12.85 -48.62
CA LEU A 139 3.17 -11.93 -49.41
C LEU A 139 4.68 -12.13 -49.21
N GLU A 140 5.10 -13.10 -48.41
CA GLU A 140 6.51 -13.31 -48.00
C GLU A 140 7.44 -13.71 -49.17
N GLY A 141 6.86 -14.02 -50.34
CA GLY A 141 7.57 -14.28 -51.60
C GLY A 141 7.56 -13.13 -52.61
N ALA A 142 7.06 -11.95 -52.27
CA ALA A 142 6.97 -10.81 -53.18
C ALA A 142 8.37 -10.30 -53.58
N ILE A 143 8.57 -10.09 -54.89
CA ILE A 143 9.83 -9.60 -55.46
C ILE A 143 10.01 -8.11 -55.08
N GLU A 144 11.23 -7.69 -54.75
CA GLU A 144 11.55 -6.28 -54.46
C GLU A 144 11.12 -5.35 -55.62
N ASP A 145 10.65 -4.14 -55.29
CA ASP A 145 10.07 -3.13 -56.21
C ASP A 145 8.76 -3.52 -56.91
N THR A 146 8.06 -4.56 -56.44
CA THR A 146 6.68 -4.85 -56.86
C THR A 146 5.66 -4.14 -55.95
N PRO A 147 4.44 -3.83 -56.44
CA PRO A 147 3.37 -3.28 -55.60
C PRO A 147 2.97 -4.20 -54.45
N GLU A 148 3.30 -5.49 -54.52
CA GLU A 148 3.10 -6.48 -53.46
C GLU A 148 4.12 -6.32 -52.34
N TRP A 149 5.36 -5.94 -52.66
CA TRP A 149 6.41 -5.63 -51.69
C TRP A 149 6.09 -4.34 -50.89
N GLU A 150 5.58 -3.31 -51.56
CA GLU A 150 5.11 -2.09 -50.87
C GLU A 150 3.94 -2.40 -49.92
N ARG A 151 3.03 -3.30 -50.32
CA ARG A 151 1.95 -3.77 -49.43
C ARG A 151 2.48 -4.53 -48.22
N LEU A 152 3.48 -5.39 -48.41
CA LEU A 152 4.12 -6.13 -47.32
C LEU A 152 4.79 -5.16 -46.32
N GLN A 153 5.51 -4.14 -46.80
CA GLN A 153 6.07 -3.08 -45.94
C GLN A 153 5.00 -2.36 -45.12
N ASN A 154 3.89 -1.99 -45.75
CA ASN A 154 2.76 -1.35 -45.07
C ASN A 154 2.14 -2.25 -43.98
N LEU A 155 2.02 -3.55 -44.24
CA LEU A 155 1.51 -4.53 -43.27
C LEU A 155 2.46 -4.71 -42.07
N TYR A 156 3.78 -4.67 -42.29
CA TYR A 156 4.76 -4.68 -41.20
C TYR A 156 4.66 -3.44 -40.32
N ILE A 157 4.45 -2.26 -40.91
CA ILE A 157 4.24 -1.01 -40.17
C ILE A 157 2.93 -1.07 -39.39
N GLU A 158 1.85 -1.57 -40.00
CA GLU A 158 0.54 -1.72 -39.35
C GLU A 158 0.61 -2.70 -38.16
N ARG A 159 1.30 -3.84 -38.32
CA ARG A 159 1.55 -4.80 -37.24
C ARG A 159 2.33 -4.16 -36.09
N LYS A 160 3.41 -3.43 -36.40
CA LYS A 160 4.24 -2.74 -35.40
C LYS A 160 3.45 -1.69 -34.62
N ASN A 161 2.47 -1.04 -35.24
CA ASN A 161 1.60 -0.06 -34.57
C ASN A 161 0.46 -0.72 -33.79
N ALA A 162 0.17 -2.00 -34.07
CA ALA A 162 -0.85 -2.78 -33.38
C ALA A 162 -0.33 -3.50 -32.13
N ASP A 163 0.99 -3.57 -31.89
CA ASP A 163 1.69 -4.08 -30.69
C ASP A 163 2.02 -2.97 -29.67
#